data_AF-A0AAW9A7T5-F1
#
_entry.id   AF-A0AAW9A7T5-F1
#
_cell.length_a   1.000
_cell.length_b   1.000
_cell.length_c   1.000
_cell.angle_alpha   90.00
_cell.angle_beta   90.00
_cell.angle_gamma   90.00
#
_symmetry.space_group_name_H-M   'P 1'
#
loop_
_entity.id
_entity.type
_entity.pdbx_description
1 polymer ?
#
loop_
_entity_poly.entity_id
_entity_poly.type
_entity_poly.pdbx_seq_one_letter_code
_entity_poly.pdbx_strand_id
1 'polypeptide(L)'
;MDKRIKAIADKARMDFGLERYRLGRYTFFESRKNPNFILNMEWFPIDFEGPVEEDMNPDGTASIDFDIQSERFTSAIFTMGRSYSTAQPFKVKTIEEAAAWLEKITNLAYKHDFFAEQASENGFRFIARKDGVKLSPSFQLNVEFDNDGRLLLFSTYGEAPNWALIEKQKFNLTLEEIEPIVKEHLTLVKFPSESEERFVPVYAIDEVYVTADGKRTIPFLLDDRTTLEMDHLMEWDEPLEGKIERQSFNFTKEVSADEAFNSDTVEDIVLTDEKIDACVKLVHDALRMEYPEDSGKWTLRELRPTQTHIEAICYADNPDNFIFRPKMVLIIDKDAATVINLVDNKGMFDIFNSFTPAPEPKVDHETAFEKMVPYITLDPVYVYDKELKKYVLCGLIDSEQAVDAVTGEVLDLRDL
;
A
#
# COMPACT_ATOMS: atom_id res chain seq x y z
N MET A 1 -20.62 -2.94 -28.59
CA MET A 1 -19.70 -3.49 -27.58
C MET A 1 -18.89 -4.60 -28.22
N ASP A 2 -17.58 -4.60 -28.03
CA ASP A 2 -16.66 -5.67 -28.45
C ASP A 2 -17.15 -7.05 -27.93
N LYS A 3 -16.95 -8.13 -28.68
CA LYS A 3 -17.39 -9.48 -28.29
C LYS A 3 -16.69 -9.99 -27.03
N ARG A 4 -15.41 -9.64 -26.84
CA ARG A 4 -14.60 -10.00 -25.67
C ARG A 4 -15.17 -9.33 -24.42
N ILE A 5 -15.43 -8.02 -24.51
CA ILE A 5 -16.08 -7.25 -23.44
C ILE A 5 -17.46 -7.81 -23.14
N LYS A 6 -18.25 -8.14 -24.17
CA LYS A 6 -19.56 -8.75 -23.98
C LYS A 6 -19.48 -10.06 -23.20
N ALA A 7 -18.52 -10.93 -23.53
CA ALA A 7 -18.34 -12.21 -22.84
C ALA A 7 -17.99 -11.99 -21.35
N ILE A 8 -17.09 -11.05 -21.04
CA ILE A 8 -16.72 -10.71 -19.66
C ILE A 8 -17.93 -10.11 -18.92
N ALA A 9 -18.67 -9.19 -19.54
CA ALA A 9 -19.84 -8.57 -18.95
C ALA A 9 -20.98 -9.59 -18.71
N ASP A 10 -21.21 -10.51 -19.64
CA ASP A 10 -22.20 -11.59 -19.47
C ASP A 10 -21.78 -12.53 -18.32
N LYS A 11 -20.49 -12.83 -18.19
CA LYS A 11 -19.94 -13.60 -17.07
C LYS A 11 -20.13 -12.86 -15.73
N ALA A 12 -19.79 -11.57 -15.67
CA ALA A 12 -19.98 -10.75 -14.47
C ALA A 12 -21.45 -10.70 -14.06
N ARG A 13 -22.34 -10.53 -15.04
CA ARG A 13 -23.79 -10.54 -14.81
C ARG A 13 -24.26 -11.84 -14.17
N MET A 14 -23.76 -12.98 -14.63
CA MET A 14 -24.10 -14.30 -14.09
C MET A 14 -23.48 -14.52 -12.70
N ASP A 15 -22.18 -14.26 -12.55
CA ASP A 15 -21.43 -14.58 -11.33
C ASP A 15 -21.85 -13.69 -10.13
N PHE A 16 -22.24 -12.44 -10.40
CA PHE A 16 -22.64 -11.47 -9.38
C PHE A 16 -24.15 -11.17 -9.34
N GLY A 17 -24.98 -11.88 -10.10
CA GLY A 17 -26.44 -11.74 -10.10
C GLY A 17 -26.93 -10.34 -10.48
N LEU A 18 -26.43 -9.80 -11.60
CA LEU A 18 -26.66 -8.41 -12.01
C LEU A 18 -27.94 -8.22 -12.86
N GLU A 19 -28.96 -9.06 -12.72
CA GLU A 19 -30.18 -9.00 -13.54
C GLU A 19 -31.01 -7.74 -13.31
N ARG A 20 -30.87 -7.10 -12.14
CA ARG A 20 -31.49 -5.81 -11.81
C ARG A 20 -30.61 -4.61 -12.15
N TYR A 21 -29.56 -4.83 -12.94
CA TYR A 21 -28.63 -3.80 -13.37
C TYR A 21 -28.53 -3.72 -14.89
N ARG A 22 -28.08 -2.56 -15.36
CA ARG A 22 -27.62 -2.34 -16.72
C ARG A 22 -26.15 -1.93 -16.69
N LEU A 23 -25.34 -2.47 -17.60
CA LEU A 23 -23.98 -1.97 -17.78
C LEU A 23 -24.06 -0.51 -18.26
N GLY A 24 -23.59 0.41 -17.44
CA GLY A 24 -23.65 1.85 -17.68
C GLY A 24 -22.41 2.34 -18.40
N ARG A 25 -21.24 2.09 -17.80
CA ARG A 25 -19.92 2.50 -18.30
C ARG A 25 -18.93 1.35 -18.18
N TYR A 26 -17.88 1.39 -18.99
CA TYR A 26 -16.72 0.54 -18.83
C TYR A 26 -15.47 1.26 -19.35
N THR A 27 -14.34 1.02 -18.70
CA THR A 27 -13.06 1.63 -19.03
C THR A 27 -11.95 0.59 -18.87
N PHE A 28 -10.94 0.67 -19.74
CA PHE A 28 -9.71 -0.10 -19.57
C PHE A 28 -8.62 0.82 -19.05
N PHE A 29 -7.83 0.33 -18.11
CA PHE A 29 -6.66 1.05 -17.63
C PHE A 29 -5.52 0.09 -17.26
N GLU A 30 -4.31 0.63 -17.24
CA GLU A 30 -3.14 -0.06 -16.71
C GLU A 30 -3.19 -0.06 -15.17
N SER A 31 -3.04 -1.24 -14.57
CA SER A 31 -2.96 -1.37 -13.12
C SER A 31 -1.70 -0.68 -12.60
N ARG A 32 -1.82 0.03 -11.48
CA ARG A 32 -0.65 0.63 -10.83
C ARG A 32 0.17 -0.39 -10.04
N LYS A 33 -0.47 -1.47 -9.60
CA LYS A 33 0.13 -2.44 -8.66
C LYS A 33 0.85 -3.56 -9.37
N ASN A 34 0.30 -3.98 -10.51
CA ASN A 34 0.78 -5.12 -11.29
C ASN A 34 0.88 -4.68 -12.76
N PRO A 35 1.77 -5.29 -13.57
CA PRO A 35 1.94 -4.93 -14.98
C PRO A 35 0.81 -5.48 -15.88
N ASN A 36 -0.44 -5.33 -15.46
CA ASN A 36 -1.64 -5.89 -16.09
C ASN A 36 -2.62 -4.78 -16.49
N PHE A 37 -3.52 -5.10 -17.40
CA PHE A 37 -4.65 -4.25 -17.76
C PHE A 37 -5.91 -4.69 -17.03
N ILE A 38 -6.68 -3.71 -16.56
CA ILE A 38 -7.94 -3.93 -15.87
C ILE A 38 -9.07 -3.38 -16.74
N LEU A 39 -10.13 -4.18 -16.90
CA LEU A 39 -11.43 -3.73 -17.36
C LEU A 39 -12.30 -3.45 -16.14
N ASN A 40 -12.59 -2.17 -15.87
CA ASN A 40 -13.62 -1.79 -14.93
C ASN A 40 -14.97 -1.69 -15.63
N MET A 41 -16.00 -2.24 -15.00
CA MET A 41 -17.38 -2.18 -15.45
C MET A 41 -18.27 -1.61 -14.36
N GLU A 42 -18.97 -0.53 -14.67
CA GLU A 42 -19.93 0.10 -13.77
C GLU A 42 -21.36 -0.28 -14.17
N TRP A 43 -22.06 -0.94 -13.25
CA TRP A 43 -23.41 -1.43 -13.45
C TRP A 43 -24.39 -0.62 -12.62
N PHE A 44 -25.30 0.08 -13.30
CA PHE A 44 -26.30 0.93 -12.65
C PHE A 44 -27.60 0.16 -12.40
N PRO A 45 -28.28 0.39 -11.27
CA PRO A 45 -29.60 -0.17 -11.02
C PRO A 45 -30.58 0.20 -12.16
N ILE A 46 -31.39 -0.75 -12.62
CA ILE A 46 -32.35 -0.53 -13.72
C ILE A 46 -33.39 0.54 -13.35
N ASP A 47 -33.78 0.58 -12.07
CA ASP A 47 -34.81 1.49 -11.56
C ASP A 47 -34.28 2.91 -11.28
N PHE A 48 -33.00 3.20 -11.59
CA PHE A 48 -32.43 4.54 -11.45
C PHE A 48 -32.83 5.44 -12.63
N GLU A 49 -33.58 6.50 -12.31
CA GLU A 49 -34.09 7.48 -13.29
C GLU A 49 -33.38 8.84 -13.25
N GLY A 50 -32.39 9.01 -12.35
CA GLY A 50 -31.66 10.27 -12.20
C GLY A 50 -30.61 10.51 -13.30
N PRO A 51 -30.05 11.73 -13.38
CA PRO A 51 -28.87 11.97 -14.20
C PRO A 51 -27.68 11.19 -13.64
N VAL A 52 -26.91 10.56 -14.52
CA VAL A 52 -25.58 10.03 -14.16
C VAL A 52 -24.60 11.17 -14.36
N GLU A 53 -24.04 11.67 -13.27
CA GLU A 53 -23.00 12.69 -13.31
C GLU A 53 -21.63 12.03 -13.56
N GLU A 54 -20.72 12.76 -14.19
CA GLU A 54 -19.42 12.21 -14.61
C GLU A 54 -18.63 11.68 -13.40
N ASP A 55 -18.66 12.41 -12.29
CA ASP A 55 -17.90 12.13 -11.06
C ASP A 55 -18.69 11.39 -9.96
N MET A 56 -19.95 11.02 -10.21
CA MET A 56 -20.78 10.36 -9.20
C MET A 56 -21.55 9.16 -9.76
N ASN A 57 -21.42 8.04 -9.05
CA ASN A 57 -22.18 6.84 -9.33
C ASN A 57 -23.48 6.82 -8.52
N PRO A 58 -24.60 6.35 -9.12
CA PRO A 58 -25.85 6.11 -8.39
C PRO A 58 -25.65 5.18 -7.18
N ASP A 59 -26.50 5.33 -6.17
CA ASP A 59 -26.55 4.43 -5.02
C ASP A 59 -26.74 2.98 -5.43
N GLY A 60 -25.91 2.11 -4.87
CA GLY A 60 -25.91 0.68 -5.15
C GLY A 60 -25.39 0.30 -6.53
N THR A 61 -24.68 1.20 -7.22
CA THR A 61 -23.88 0.86 -8.41
C THR A 61 -22.92 -0.27 -8.07
N ALA A 62 -22.80 -1.27 -8.95
CA ALA A 62 -21.76 -2.28 -8.85
C ALA A 62 -20.57 -1.89 -9.72
N SER A 63 -19.43 -1.61 -9.11
CA SER A 63 -18.14 -1.40 -9.79
C SER A 63 -17.34 -2.69 -9.72
N ILE A 64 -17.01 -3.27 -10.88
CA ILE A 64 -16.43 -4.61 -10.99
C ILE A 64 -15.18 -4.55 -11.84
N ASP A 65 -14.05 -4.96 -11.27
CA ASP A 65 -12.78 -5.05 -11.96
C ASP A 65 -12.50 -6.47 -12.45
N PHE A 66 -12.08 -6.56 -13.70
CA PHE A 66 -11.60 -7.79 -14.33
C PHE A 66 -10.17 -7.59 -14.83
N ASP A 67 -9.26 -8.43 -14.35
CA ASP A 67 -7.87 -8.46 -14.80
C ASP A 67 -7.76 -9.28 -16.09
N ILE A 68 -7.26 -8.63 -17.14
CA ILE A 68 -7.27 -9.17 -18.51
C ILE A 68 -6.29 -10.33 -18.66
N GLN A 69 -5.10 -10.23 -18.05
CA GLN A 69 -4.02 -11.21 -18.17
C GLN A 69 -4.34 -12.49 -17.39
N SER A 70 -4.88 -12.36 -16.18
CA SER A 70 -5.24 -13.50 -15.33
C SER A 70 -6.63 -14.07 -15.62
N GLU A 71 -7.42 -13.37 -16.43
CA GLU A 71 -8.81 -13.67 -16.77
C GLU A 71 -9.72 -13.85 -15.54
N ARG A 72 -9.53 -13.00 -14.51
CA ARG A 72 -10.22 -13.11 -13.22
C ARG A 72 -10.80 -11.79 -12.76
N PHE A 73 -11.89 -11.88 -12.01
CA PHE A 73 -12.40 -10.73 -11.25
C PHE A 73 -11.48 -10.47 -10.06
N THR A 74 -11.09 -9.21 -9.88
CA THR A 74 -10.22 -8.76 -8.79
C THR A 74 -10.96 -7.90 -7.78
N SER A 75 -12.10 -7.32 -8.17
CA SER A 75 -12.99 -6.58 -7.28
C SER A 75 -14.45 -6.65 -7.73
N ALA A 76 -15.37 -6.54 -6.78
CA ALA A 76 -16.78 -6.23 -7.01
C ALA A 76 -17.30 -5.45 -5.80
N ILE A 77 -17.56 -4.15 -5.98
CA ILE A 77 -17.94 -3.23 -4.90
C ILE A 77 -19.32 -2.63 -5.22
N PHE A 78 -20.24 -2.75 -4.28
CA PHE A 78 -21.57 -2.16 -4.36
C PHE A 78 -21.62 -0.88 -3.53
N THR A 79 -21.81 0.27 -4.20
CA THR A 79 -21.69 1.59 -3.56
C THR A 79 -22.74 1.80 -2.47
N MET A 80 -22.38 2.59 -1.45
CA MET A 80 -23.25 2.95 -0.33
C MET A 80 -23.81 1.75 0.46
N GLY A 81 -23.12 0.60 0.42
CA GLY A 81 -23.51 -0.60 1.16
C GLY A 81 -24.86 -1.18 0.69
N ARG A 82 -25.25 -0.94 -0.56
CA ARG A 82 -26.53 -1.39 -1.12
C ARG A 82 -26.32 -2.27 -2.33
N SER A 83 -26.85 -3.50 -2.30
CA SER A 83 -26.86 -4.41 -3.43
C SER A 83 -28.28 -4.77 -3.86
N TYR A 84 -28.58 -4.54 -5.13
CA TYR A 84 -29.76 -5.05 -5.84
C TYR A 84 -29.50 -6.40 -6.53
N SER A 85 -28.39 -7.08 -6.20
CA SER A 85 -28.07 -8.38 -6.78
C SER A 85 -29.19 -9.38 -6.51
N THR A 86 -29.49 -10.21 -7.50
CA THR A 86 -30.41 -11.34 -7.31
C THR A 86 -29.70 -12.56 -6.72
N ALA A 87 -28.36 -12.56 -6.74
CA ALA A 87 -27.55 -13.60 -6.12
C ALA A 87 -27.47 -13.40 -4.60
N GLN A 88 -27.69 -14.49 -3.87
CA GLN A 88 -27.53 -14.56 -2.41
C GLN A 88 -26.59 -15.72 -2.07
N PRO A 89 -25.28 -15.57 -2.36
CA PRO A 89 -24.31 -16.64 -2.15
C PRO A 89 -24.04 -16.92 -0.66
N PHE A 90 -24.40 -16.00 0.26
CA PHE A 90 -24.07 -16.11 1.69
C PHE A 90 -25.32 -16.26 2.57
N LYS A 91 -25.95 -17.44 2.54
CA LYS A 91 -27.21 -17.69 3.28
C LYS A 91 -26.98 -17.88 4.77
N VAL A 92 -25.88 -18.54 5.13
CA VAL A 92 -25.53 -18.86 6.53
C VAL A 92 -24.46 -17.89 7.04
N LYS A 93 -23.70 -17.25 6.14
CA LYS A 93 -22.67 -16.25 6.44
C LYS A 93 -21.57 -16.84 7.30
N THR A 94 -21.07 -18.00 6.90
CA THR A 94 -19.92 -18.65 7.55
C THR A 94 -18.64 -18.47 6.75
N ILE A 95 -17.51 -18.66 7.41
CA ILE A 95 -16.19 -18.66 6.78
C ILE A 95 -16.14 -19.69 5.65
N GLU A 96 -16.72 -20.88 5.84
CA GLU A 96 -16.74 -21.94 4.84
C GLU A 96 -17.57 -21.57 3.61
N GLU A 97 -18.69 -20.88 3.78
CA GLU A 97 -19.52 -20.42 2.67
C GLU A 97 -18.81 -19.32 1.88
N ALA A 98 -18.21 -18.36 2.58
CA ALA A 98 -17.39 -17.30 1.97
C ALA A 98 -16.17 -17.86 1.24
N ALA A 99 -15.46 -18.81 1.87
CA ALA A 99 -14.32 -19.49 1.26
C ALA A 99 -14.73 -20.25 0.01
N ALA A 100 -15.78 -21.08 0.05
CA ALA A 100 -16.24 -21.84 -1.11
C ALA A 100 -16.71 -20.94 -2.29
N TRP A 101 -17.23 -19.75 -1.98
CA TRP A 101 -17.51 -18.75 -3.00
C TRP A 101 -16.22 -18.17 -3.59
N LEU A 102 -15.24 -17.80 -2.75
CA LEU A 102 -13.92 -17.32 -3.18
C LEU A 102 -13.17 -18.35 -4.02
N GLU A 103 -13.21 -19.65 -3.69
CA GLU A 103 -12.57 -20.70 -4.48
C GLU A 103 -13.08 -20.71 -5.93
N LYS A 104 -14.38 -20.46 -6.15
CA LYS A 104 -14.98 -20.40 -7.49
C LYS A 104 -14.56 -19.17 -8.28
N ILE A 105 -14.41 -18.03 -7.61
CA ILE A 105 -14.08 -16.75 -8.27
C ILE A 105 -12.57 -16.64 -8.53
N THR A 106 -11.75 -17.12 -7.60
CA THR A 106 -10.30 -16.92 -7.61
C THR A 106 -9.53 -18.13 -8.14
N ASN A 107 -10.16 -19.32 -8.18
CA ASN A 107 -9.50 -20.60 -8.45
C ASN A 107 -8.34 -20.92 -7.48
N LEU A 108 -8.41 -20.38 -6.27
CA LEU A 108 -7.55 -20.72 -5.14
C LEU A 108 -8.28 -21.71 -4.24
N ALA A 109 -7.55 -22.50 -3.46
CA ALA A 109 -8.10 -23.47 -2.53
C ALA A 109 -8.00 -22.99 -1.07
N TYR A 110 -9.12 -23.02 -0.35
CA TYR A 110 -9.16 -22.66 1.06
C TYR A 110 -8.42 -23.69 1.91
N LYS A 111 -7.69 -23.21 2.93
CA LYS A 111 -6.78 -24.00 3.78
C LYS A 111 -5.57 -24.60 3.06
N HIS A 112 -5.36 -24.26 1.79
CA HIS A 112 -4.14 -24.56 1.04
C HIS A 112 -3.46 -23.28 0.59
N ASP A 113 -4.18 -22.45 -0.17
CA ASP A 113 -3.68 -21.20 -0.74
C ASP A 113 -3.98 -19.99 0.14
N PHE A 114 -5.16 -19.97 0.78
CA PHE A 114 -5.60 -18.87 1.64
C PHE A 114 -6.33 -19.36 2.90
N PHE A 115 -6.31 -18.53 3.94
CA PHE A 115 -6.80 -18.85 5.29
C PHE A 115 -7.54 -17.64 5.87
N ALA A 116 -8.58 -17.89 6.66
CA ALA A 116 -9.30 -16.83 7.35
C ALA A 116 -8.38 -16.17 8.39
N GLU A 117 -8.38 -14.85 8.44
CA GLU A 117 -7.59 -14.05 9.38
C GLU A 117 -8.46 -13.24 10.31
N GLN A 118 -9.51 -12.61 9.77
CA GLN A 118 -10.46 -11.83 10.55
C GLN A 118 -11.88 -12.19 10.15
N ALA A 119 -12.77 -12.16 11.13
CA ALA A 119 -14.19 -12.40 10.96
C ALA A 119 -14.99 -11.29 11.64
N SER A 120 -15.99 -10.78 10.94
CA SER A 120 -17.02 -9.90 11.48
C SER A 120 -18.39 -10.51 11.20
N GLU A 121 -19.45 -9.89 11.73
CA GLU A 121 -20.83 -10.33 11.47
C GLU A 121 -21.19 -10.28 9.96
N ASN A 122 -20.60 -9.34 9.22
CA ASN A 122 -20.97 -9.01 7.85
C ASN A 122 -19.83 -9.21 6.85
N GLY A 123 -18.75 -9.90 7.23
CA GLY A 123 -17.63 -10.11 6.32
C GLY A 123 -16.45 -10.86 6.92
N PHE A 124 -15.54 -11.22 6.04
CA PHE A 124 -14.33 -11.98 6.35
C PHE A 124 -13.15 -11.43 5.57
N ARG A 125 -11.99 -11.41 6.24
CA ARG A 125 -10.68 -11.21 5.60
C ARG A 125 -9.93 -12.52 5.59
N PHE A 126 -9.41 -12.88 4.43
CA PHE A 126 -8.52 -14.02 4.24
C PHE A 126 -7.15 -13.55 3.76
N ILE A 127 -6.13 -14.32 4.08
CA ILE A 127 -4.75 -14.07 3.63
C ILE A 127 -4.11 -15.34 3.08
N ALA A 128 -3.17 -15.17 2.16
CA ALA A 128 -2.31 -16.26 1.72
C ALA A 128 -1.29 -16.67 2.79
N ARG A 129 -1.07 -17.97 2.91
CA ARG A 129 -0.01 -18.55 3.76
C ARG A 129 0.57 -19.78 3.09
N LYS A 130 1.87 -20.02 3.27
CA LYS A 130 2.52 -21.27 2.86
C LYS A 130 2.95 -22.05 4.09
N ASP A 131 2.45 -23.26 4.26
CA ASP A 131 2.78 -24.14 5.41
C ASP A 131 2.58 -23.42 6.77
N GLY A 132 1.57 -22.54 6.87
CA GLY A 132 1.26 -21.75 8.07
C GLY A 132 2.02 -20.41 8.19
N VAL A 133 3.00 -20.14 7.32
CA VAL A 133 3.84 -18.94 7.31
C VAL A 133 3.25 -17.87 6.39
N LYS A 134 3.23 -16.61 6.84
CA LYS A 134 2.72 -15.45 6.07
C LYS A 134 3.66 -15.09 4.91
N LEU A 135 3.17 -14.31 3.95
CA LEU A 135 3.97 -13.73 2.88
C LEU A 135 4.08 -12.20 3.05
N SER A 136 5.21 -11.63 2.65
CA SER A 136 5.41 -10.19 2.47
C SER A 136 6.00 -9.92 1.08
N PRO A 137 5.37 -9.09 0.24
CA PRO A 137 4.03 -8.51 0.43
C PRO A 137 2.95 -9.60 0.53
N SER A 138 1.87 -9.27 1.24
CA SER A 138 0.76 -10.19 1.49
C SER A 138 -0.24 -10.22 0.32
N PHE A 139 -0.91 -11.37 0.15
CA PHE A 139 -2.08 -11.50 -0.71
C PHE A 139 -3.33 -11.63 0.18
N GLN A 140 -4.27 -10.71 0.03
CA GLN A 140 -5.48 -10.64 0.85
C GLN A 140 -6.73 -10.77 -0.02
N LEU A 141 -7.75 -11.41 0.54
CA LEU A 141 -9.09 -11.49 -0.03
C LEU A 141 -10.08 -10.94 1.00
N ASN A 142 -10.88 -9.96 0.60
CA ASN A 142 -11.93 -9.40 1.46
C ASN A 142 -13.29 -9.74 0.87
N VAL A 143 -14.23 -10.13 1.73
CA VAL A 143 -15.62 -10.37 1.37
C VAL A 143 -16.51 -9.73 2.42
N GLU A 144 -17.46 -8.91 1.98
CA GLU A 144 -18.51 -8.36 2.82
C GLU A 144 -19.88 -8.59 2.16
N PHE A 145 -20.91 -8.74 2.99
CA PHE A 145 -22.26 -9.02 2.56
C PHE A 145 -23.31 -8.32 3.43
N ASP A 146 -24.50 -8.12 2.85
CA ASP A 146 -25.62 -7.49 3.54
C ASP A 146 -26.36 -8.45 4.48
N ASN A 147 -27.41 -7.95 5.14
CA ASN A 147 -28.25 -8.73 6.03
C ASN A 147 -28.97 -9.90 5.32
N ASP A 148 -29.21 -9.79 4.01
CA ASP A 148 -29.87 -10.81 3.19
C ASP A 148 -28.87 -11.80 2.55
N GLY A 149 -27.57 -11.65 2.81
CA GLY A 149 -26.54 -12.52 2.25
C GLY A 149 -26.14 -12.18 0.81
N ARG A 150 -26.44 -10.97 0.34
CA ARG A 150 -25.95 -10.46 -0.95
C ARG A 150 -24.55 -9.89 -0.79
N LEU A 151 -23.71 -10.05 -1.81
CA LEU A 151 -22.38 -9.45 -1.84
C LEU A 151 -22.48 -7.91 -1.78
N LEU A 152 -21.68 -7.29 -0.93
CA LEU A 152 -21.45 -5.84 -0.87
C LEU A 152 -20.03 -5.48 -1.33
N LEU A 153 -19.06 -6.31 -0.97
CA LEU A 153 -17.67 -6.11 -1.35
C LEU A 153 -17.00 -7.45 -1.58
N PHE A 154 -16.29 -7.56 -2.69
CA PHE A 154 -15.21 -8.50 -2.91
C PHE A 154 -13.99 -7.70 -3.39
N SER A 155 -12.83 -7.99 -2.83
CA SER A 155 -11.58 -7.43 -3.35
C SER A 155 -10.39 -8.35 -3.10
N THR A 156 -9.43 -8.26 -4.02
CA THR A 156 -8.09 -8.85 -3.90
C THR A 156 -7.08 -7.72 -3.66
N TYR A 157 -6.12 -7.95 -2.76
CA TYR A 157 -5.01 -7.04 -2.53
C TYR A 157 -3.69 -7.81 -2.60
N GLY A 158 -2.72 -7.29 -3.35
CA GLY A 158 -1.46 -7.97 -3.63
C GLY A 158 -1.57 -8.97 -4.79
N GLU A 159 -0.44 -9.58 -5.15
CA GLU A 159 -0.38 -10.61 -6.20
C GLU A 159 -0.65 -11.99 -5.61
N ALA A 160 -1.44 -12.81 -6.33
CA ALA A 160 -1.61 -14.19 -5.95
C ALA A 160 -0.24 -14.91 -5.96
N PRO A 161 0.12 -15.61 -4.87
CA PRO A 161 1.46 -16.16 -4.72
C PRO A 161 1.75 -17.26 -5.75
N ASN A 162 2.89 -17.15 -6.42
CA ASN A 162 3.44 -18.25 -7.18
C ASN A 162 4.21 -19.19 -6.25
N TRP A 163 3.57 -20.28 -5.82
CA TRP A 163 4.15 -21.24 -4.88
C TRP A 163 5.46 -21.88 -5.36
N ALA A 164 5.75 -21.86 -6.67
CA ALA A 164 7.01 -22.37 -7.21
C ALA A 164 8.21 -21.47 -6.88
N LEU A 165 7.97 -20.21 -6.50
CA LEU A 165 8.99 -19.25 -6.09
C LEU A 165 9.37 -19.34 -4.62
N ILE A 166 8.79 -20.27 -3.85
CA ILE A 166 9.10 -20.45 -2.43
C ILE A 166 10.04 -21.64 -2.25
N GLU A 167 11.22 -21.37 -1.72
CA GLU A 167 12.14 -22.40 -1.28
C GLU A 167 11.80 -22.82 0.16
N LYS A 168 11.50 -24.12 0.33
CA LYS A 168 11.16 -24.66 1.65
C LYS A 168 12.40 -24.66 2.55
N GLN A 169 12.32 -23.93 3.66
CA GLN A 169 13.35 -23.88 4.68
C GLN A 169 12.72 -24.09 6.06
N LYS A 170 13.53 -24.49 7.05
CA LYS A 170 13.11 -24.53 8.45
C LYS A 170 13.49 -23.22 9.11
N PHE A 171 12.56 -22.65 9.86
CA PHE A 171 12.84 -21.48 10.68
C PHE A 171 13.35 -21.94 12.05
N ASN A 172 14.62 -21.64 12.35
CA ASN A 172 15.24 -21.93 13.64
C ASN A 172 15.94 -20.71 14.26
N LEU A 173 15.84 -19.55 13.61
CA LEU A 173 16.49 -18.31 14.04
C LEU A 173 15.91 -17.86 15.38
N THR A 174 16.76 -17.45 16.32
CA THR A 174 16.31 -16.89 17.61
C THR A 174 16.81 -15.47 17.80
N LEU A 175 16.15 -14.70 18.66
CA LEU A 175 16.54 -13.31 18.95
C LEU A 175 17.97 -13.22 19.51
N GLU A 176 18.43 -14.22 20.27
CA GLU A 176 19.79 -14.26 20.82
C GLU A 176 20.86 -14.38 19.74
N GLU A 177 20.58 -15.13 18.66
CA GLU A 177 21.53 -15.29 17.54
C GLU A 177 21.70 -13.99 16.74
N ILE A 178 20.69 -13.11 16.78
CA ILE A 178 20.64 -11.85 16.04
C ILE A 178 20.59 -10.62 16.94
N GLU A 179 20.98 -10.76 18.22
CA GLU A 179 20.95 -9.67 19.21
C GLU A 179 21.54 -8.35 18.69
N PRO A 180 22.69 -8.34 17.98
CA PRO A 180 23.24 -7.09 17.43
C PRO A 180 22.28 -6.38 16.46
N ILE A 181 21.56 -7.15 15.63
CA ILE A 181 20.57 -6.61 14.68
C ILE A 181 19.38 -6.05 15.45
N VAL A 182 18.85 -6.80 16.44
CA VAL A 182 17.72 -6.34 17.26
C VAL A 182 18.06 -5.05 18.00
N LYS A 183 19.27 -4.97 18.57
CA LYS A 183 19.79 -3.77 19.24
C LYS A 183 19.87 -2.58 18.28
N GLU A 184 20.39 -2.78 17.08
CA GLU A 184 20.48 -1.72 16.06
C GLU A 184 19.09 -1.17 15.68
N HIS A 185 18.09 -2.05 15.61
CA HIS A 185 16.71 -1.70 15.27
C HIS A 185 15.88 -1.16 16.45
N LEU A 186 16.40 -1.18 17.68
CA LEU A 186 15.80 -0.45 18.79
C LEU A 186 16.20 1.03 18.69
N THR A 187 15.31 1.86 18.17
CA THR A 187 15.60 3.26 17.86
C THR A 187 14.92 4.20 18.86
N LEU A 188 15.63 5.26 19.25
CA LEU A 188 15.07 6.34 20.06
C LEU A 188 14.29 7.29 19.14
N VAL A 189 12.98 7.31 19.25
CA VAL A 189 12.07 8.12 18.42
C VAL A 189 11.15 8.97 19.29
N LYS A 190 10.67 10.09 18.74
CA LYS A 190 9.70 10.97 19.41
C LYS A 190 8.32 10.74 18.83
N PHE A 191 7.39 10.27 19.65
CA PHE A 191 5.98 10.10 19.31
C PHE A 191 5.16 11.31 19.77
N PRO A 192 4.22 11.82 18.95
CA PRO A 192 3.26 12.81 19.42
C PRO A 192 2.18 12.10 20.26
N SER A 193 2.03 12.48 21.53
CA SER A 193 0.93 11.97 22.35
C SER A 193 -0.22 12.94 22.44
N GLU A 194 -1.37 12.55 21.87
CA GLU A 194 -2.57 13.38 21.91
C GLU A 194 -3.13 13.51 23.32
N SER A 195 -3.07 12.44 24.11
CA SER A 195 -3.61 12.43 25.48
C SER A 195 -2.83 13.36 26.43
N GLU A 196 -1.53 13.52 26.17
CA GLU A 196 -0.63 14.35 26.98
C GLU A 196 -0.30 15.71 26.35
N GLU A 197 -0.76 15.97 25.12
CA GLU A 197 -0.43 17.16 24.31
C GLU A 197 1.08 17.48 24.31
N ARG A 198 1.91 16.43 24.19
CA ARG A 198 3.38 16.54 24.16
C ARG A 198 4.01 15.47 23.31
N PHE A 199 5.27 15.67 22.94
CA PHE A 199 6.09 14.60 22.40
C PHE A 199 6.65 13.73 23.53
N VAL A 200 6.61 12.41 23.30
CA VAL A 200 7.12 11.40 24.22
C VAL A 200 8.32 10.72 23.54
N PRO A 201 9.53 10.80 24.12
CA PRO A 201 10.68 10.08 23.60
C PRO A 201 10.60 8.63 24.06
N VAL A 202 10.69 7.69 23.14
CA VAL A 202 10.62 6.25 23.43
C VAL A 202 11.66 5.47 22.63
N TYR A 203 12.10 4.35 23.17
CA TYR A 203 12.83 3.34 22.41
C TYR A 203 11.82 2.34 21.84
N ALA A 204 11.72 2.27 20.52
CA ALA A 204 10.79 1.40 19.79
C ALA A 204 11.52 0.58 18.72
N ILE A 205 10.97 -0.57 18.35
CA ILE A 205 11.51 -1.41 17.27
C ILE A 205 11.10 -0.82 15.92
N ASP A 206 12.09 -0.54 15.07
CA ASP A 206 11.88 -0.29 13.65
C ASP A 206 11.81 -1.63 12.92
N GLU A 207 10.64 -1.97 12.36
CA GLU A 207 10.34 -3.27 11.78
C GLU A 207 11.35 -3.65 10.69
N VAL A 208 11.85 -4.88 10.76
CA VAL A 208 12.82 -5.39 9.79
C VAL A 208 12.68 -6.90 9.61
N TYR A 209 12.92 -7.37 8.40
CA TYR A 209 13.05 -8.80 8.14
C TYR A 209 14.52 -9.22 8.23
N VAL A 210 14.80 -10.32 8.91
CA VAL A 210 16.13 -10.93 8.96
C VAL A 210 16.08 -12.27 8.25
N THR A 211 17.00 -12.54 7.32
CA THR A 211 17.06 -13.85 6.63
C THR A 211 17.20 -14.99 7.63
N ALA A 212 16.64 -16.16 7.34
CA ALA A 212 16.66 -17.30 8.27
C ALA A 212 18.07 -17.79 8.67
N ASP A 213 19.13 -17.36 7.98
CA ASP A 213 20.53 -17.63 8.35
C ASP A 213 21.19 -16.52 9.19
N GLY A 214 20.44 -15.45 9.53
CA GLY A 214 20.87 -14.34 10.38
C GLY A 214 21.83 -13.34 9.73
N LYS A 215 22.07 -13.42 8.41
CA LYS A 215 23.19 -12.67 7.77
C LYS A 215 22.82 -11.38 7.08
N ARG A 216 21.56 -11.21 6.68
CA ARG A 216 21.11 -10.04 5.92
C ARG A 216 19.76 -9.58 6.43
N THR A 217 19.55 -8.27 6.41
CA THR A 217 18.28 -7.64 6.67
C THR A 217 17.59 -7.24 5.35
N ILE A 218 16.26 -7.23 5.36
CA ILE A 218 15.43 -6.69 4.28
C ILE A 218 14.48 -5.67 4.93
N PRO A 219 14.43 -4.42 4.44
CA PRO A 219 13.53 -3.40 4.98
C PRO A 219 12.06 -3.87 4.96
N PHE A 220 11.28 -3.48 5.97
CA PHE A 220 9.87 -3.84 6.05
C PHE A 220 9.02 -3.18 4.96
N LEU A 221 9.23 -1.88 4.73
CA LEU A 221 8.58 -1.09 3.68
C LEU A 221 9.36 -1.21 2.38
N LEU A 222 9.19 -2.33 1.67
CA LEU A 222 9.61 -2.43 0.27
C LEU A 222 8.57 -1.71 -0.60
N ASP A 223 8.78 -0.43 -0.87
CA ASP A 223 8.02 0.25 -1.92
C ASP A 223 8.53 -0.17 -3.33
N ASP A 224 7.68 0.04 -4.33
CA ASP A 224 7.54 -0.64 -5.62
C ASP A 224 8.77 -1.09 -6.44
N ARG A 225 8.49 -1.97 -7.42
CA ARG A 225 9.46 -2.62 -8.33
C ARG A 225 10.23 -1.66 -9.25
N THR A 226 9.86 -0.38 -9.35
CA THR A 226 10.43 0.60 -10.28
C THR A 226 11.05 1.83 -9.62
N THR A 227 11.13 1.88 -8.28
CA THR A 227 11.69 3.01 -7.54
C THR A 227 13.20 3.13 -7.76
N LEU A 228 13.64 4.31 -8.20
CA LEU A 228 15.05 4.70 -8.17
C LEU A 228 15.35 5.43 -6.86
N GLU A 229 16.11 4.77 -5.99
CA GLU A 229 16.60 5.38 -4.74
C GLU A 229 17.82 6.27 -4.99
N MET A 230 17.89 7.38 -4.27
CA MET A 230 19.01 8.32 -4.30
C MET A 230 19.11 9.10 -2.98
N ASP A 231 20.19 9.84 -2.83
CA ASP A 231 20.43 10.71 -1.67
C ASP A 231 20.98 12.05 -2.16
N HIS A 232 20.07 12.92 -2.65
CA HIS A 232 20.44 14.21 -3.22
C HIS A 232 19.90 15.35 -2.36
N LEU A 233 20.78 15.97 -1.58
CA LEU A 233 20.47 17.17 -0.80
C LEU A 233 20.19 18.35 -1.73
N MET A 234 19.07 19.03 -1.50
CA MET A 234 18.62 20.16 -2.31
C MET A 234 19.08 21.47 -1.68
N GLU A 235 20.07 22.11 -2.30
CA GLU A 235 20.65 23.38 -1.86
C GLU A 235 20.57 24.42 -2.95
N TRP A 236 20.27 25.66 -2.57
CA TRP A 236 20.25 26.82 -3.45
C TRP A 236 20.69 28.09 -2.73
N ASP A 237 21.32 29.00 -3.48
CA ASP A 237 21.76 30.30 -2.97
C ASP A 237 20.65 31.36 -3.00
N GLU A 238 19.79 31.31 -4.02
CA GLU A 238 18.75 32.32 -4.26
C GLU A 238 17.38 31.66 -4.49
N PRO A 239 16.29 32.22 -3.94
CA PRO A 239 14.94 31.74 -4.20
C PRO A 239 14.55 31.96 -5.66
N LEU A 240 13.51 31.25 -6.12
CA LEU A 240 12.96 31.43 -7.45
C LEU A 240 11.58 32.08 -7.35
N GLU A 241 11.36 33.19 -8.06
CA GLU A 241 10.03 33.81 -8.11
C GLU A 241 9.05 32.93 -8.89
N GLY A 242 7.88 32.71 -8.32
CA GLY A 242 6.82 31.95 -8.98
C GLY A 242 6.02 31.12 -7.99
N LYS A 243 5.14 30.29 -8.55
CA LYS A 243 4.45 29.22 -7.85
C LYS A 243 4.15 28.13 -8.85
N ILE A 244 4.05 26.91 -8.38
CA ILE A 244 3.66 25.79 -9.22
C ILE A 244 2.16 25.90 -9.50
N GLU A 245 1.78 25.99 -10.77
CA GLU A 245 0.39 25.89 -11.17
C GLU A 245 -0.04 24.43 -11.08
N ARG A 246 -0.82 24.10 -10.04
CA ARG A 246 -1.31 22.75 -9.83
C ARG A 246 -2.39 22.41 -10.85
N GLN A 247 -2.12 21.38 -11.66
CA GLN A 247 -3.00 20.88 -12.70
C GLN A 247 -3.67 19.59 -12.25
N SER A 248 -4.89 19.36 -12.75
CA SER A 248 -5.51 18.04 -12.64
C SER A 248 -4.75 17.07 -13.54
N PHE A 249 -4.54 15.84 -13.05
CA PHE A 249 -3.87 14.80 -13.81
C PHE A 249 -4.48 13.45 -13.48
N ASN A 250 -4.42 12.55 -14.46
CA ASN A 250 -4.91 11.19 -14.31
C ASN A 250 -3.76 10.31 -13.84
N PHE A 251 -3.96 9.72 -12.68
CA PHE A 251 -3.01 8.78 -12.12
C PHE A 251 -3.08 7.38 -12.76
N THR A 252 -4.15 7.10 -13.51
CA THR A 252 -4.34 5.85 -14.27
C THR A 252 -4.27 6.16 -15.75
N LYS A 253 -3.56 5.32 -16.50
CA LYS A 253 -3.51 5.40 -17.95
C LYS A 253 -4.67 4.59 -18.52
N GLU A 254 -5.66 5.28 -19.06
CA GLU A 254 -6.71 4.62 -19.84
C GLU A 254 -6.15 4.12 -21.18
N VAL A 255 -6.63 2.96 -21.62
CA VAL A 255 -6.19 2.33 -22.88
C VAL A 255 -7.37 1.85 -23.69
N SER A 256 -7.14 1.57 -24.97
CA SER A 256 -8.15 0.96 -25.83
C SER A 256 -8.31 -0.53 -25.50
N ALA A 257 -9.47 -1.10 -25.88
CA ALA A 257 -9.69 -2.54 -25.78
C ALA A 257 -8.64 -3.34 -26.59
N ASP A 258 -8.25 -2.85 -27.77
CA ASP A 258 -7.26 -3.55 -28.60
C ASP A 258 -5.87 -3.54 -27.97
N GLU A 259 -5.46 -2.46 -27.32
CA GLU A 259 -4.21 -2.45 -26.55
C GLU A 259 -4.27 -3.41 -25.36
N ALA A 260 -5.34 -3.36 -24.55
CA ALA A 260 -5.47 -4.18 -23.36
C ALA A 260 -5.48 -5.69 -23.65
N PHE A 261 -6.13 -6.12 -24.74
CA PHE A 261 -6.27 -7.54 -25.07
C PHE A 261 -5.12 -8.11 -25.92
N ASN A 262 -4.34 -7.29 -26.61
CA ASN A 262 -3.26 -7.76 -27.49
C ASN A 262 -1.85 -7.52 -26.93
N SER A 263 -1.74 -6.89 -25.75
CA SER A 263 -0.46 -6.68 -25.07
C SER A 263 -0.24 -7.77 -24.01
N ASP A 264 0.96 -8.35 -23.99
CA ASP A 264 1.29 -9.43 -23.05
C ASP A 264 1.35 -8.92 -21.59
N THR A 265 2.00 -7.78 -21.36
CA THR A 265 2.10 -7.06 -20.07
C THR A 265 2.44 -5.59 -20.29
N VAL A 266 2.30 -4.78 -19.25
CA VAL A 266 2.83 -3.40 -19.22
C VAL A 266 4.35 -3.46 -19.04
N GLU A 267 5.12 -2.74 -19.89
CA GLU A 267 6.58 -2.66 -19.76
C GLU A 267 6.99 -1.83 -18.55
N ASP A 268 8.02 -2.28 -17.83
CA ASP A 268 8.67 -1.52 -16.76
C ASP A 268 9.30 -0.24 -17.33
N ILE A 269 9.04 0.89 -16.69
CA ILE A 269 9.61 2.18 -17.10
C ILE A 269 10.95 2.38 -16.40
N VAL A 270 12.01 2.41 -17.19
CA VAL A 270 13.36 2.75 -16.73
C VAL A 270 13.68 4.19 -17.13
N LEU A 271 14.08 5.01 -16.16
CA LEU A 271 14.54 6.37 -16.42
C LEU A 271 15.98 6.35 -16.95
N THR A 272 16.26 7.20 -17.94
CA THR A 272 17.62 7.45 -18.44
C THR A 272 18.32 8.48 -17.55
N ASP A 273 19.65 8.48 -17.52
CA ASP A 273 20.45 9.48 -16.78
C ASP A 273 20.03 10.93 -17.13
N GLU A 274 19.82 11.22 -18.42
CA GLU A 274 19.34 12.53 -18.87
C GLU A 274 17.98 12.93 -18.27
N LYS A 275 17.07 11.97 -18.11
CA LYS A 275 15.76 12.20 -17.48
C LYS A 275 15.89 12.36 -15.98
N ILE A 276 16.77 11.60 -15.34
CA ILE A 276 17.06 11.73 -13.91
C ILE A 276 17.58 13.13 -13.61
N ASP A 277 18.59 13.60 -14.36
CA ASP A 277 19.15 14.94 -14.20
C ASP A 277 18.10 16.04 -14.41
N ALA A 278 17.22 15.87 -15.42
CA ALA A 278 16.12 16.79 -15.65
C ALA A 278 15.13 16.82 -14.48
N CYS A 279 14.75 15.65 -13.94
CA CYS A 279 13.89 15.54 -12.77
C CYS A 279 14.52 16.21 -11.54
N VAL A 280 15.80 15.94 -11.25
CA VAL A 280 16.52 16.56 -10.12
C VAL A 280 16.46 18.08 -10.23
N LYS A 281 16.70 18.64 -11.42
CA LYS A 281 16.61 20.08 -11.66
C LYS A 281 15.19 20.63 -11.44
N LEU A 282 14.17 19.93 -11.93
CA LEU A 282 12.77 20.33 -11.75
C LEU A 282 12.37 20.35 -10.28
N VAL A 283 12.79 19.34 -9.52
CA VAL A 283 12.57 19.27 -8.07
C VAL A 283 13.27 20.41 -7.35
N HIS A 284 14.53 20.68 -7.69
CA HIS A 284 15.30 21.79 -7.15
C HIS A 284 14.61 23.14 -7.39
N ASP A 285 14.20 23.43 -8.63
CA ASP A 285 13.53 24.69 -8.96
C ASP A 285 12.15 24.80 -8.31
N ALA A 286 11.41 23.70 -8.20
CA ALA A 286 10.13 23.65 -7.49
C ALA A 286 10.27 23.97 -5.99
N LEU A 287 11.26 23.38 -5.32
CA LEU A 287 11.58 23.67 -3.92
C LEU A 287 11.95 25.13 -3.70
N ARG A 288 12.75 25.71 -4.61
CA ARG A 288 13.12 27.14 -4.58
C ARG A 288 11.93 28.09 -4.70
N MET A 289 10.87 27.68 -5.37
CA MET A 289 9.64 28.47 -5.51
C MET A 289 8.71 28.32 -4.30
N GLU A 290 8.47 27.08 -3.87
CA GLU A 290 7.46 26.78 -2.84
C GLU A 290 8.00 26.94 -1.41
N TYR A 291 9.30 26.70 -1.21
CA TYR A 291 9.97 26.77 0.09
C TYR A 291 11.30 27.56 0.01
N PRO A 292 11.28 28.85 -0.38
CA PRO A 292 12.49 29.62 -0.66
C PRO A 292 13.55 29.66 0.46
N GLU A 293 13.11 29.54 1.72
CA GLU A 293 13.95 29.61 2.93
C GLU A 293 14.43 28.23 3.45
N ASP A 294 14.15 27.16 2.71
CA ASP A 294 14.43 25.77 3.11
C ASP A 294 15.63 25.15 2.39
N SER A 295 16.54 25.97 1.88
CA SER A 295 17.79 25.51 1.26
C SER A 295 18.55 24.60 2.23
N GLY A 296 18.94 23.42 1.75
CA GLY A 296 19.65 22.40 2.52
C GLY A 296 18.79 21.67 3.56
N LYS A 297 17.46 21.85 3.58
CA LYS A 297 16.56 21.12 4.50
C LYS A 297 15.86 19.93 3.86
N TRP A 298 15.93 19.79 2.54
CA TRP A 298 15.21 18.78 1.78
C TRP A 298 16.16 17.86 1.05
N THR A 299 15.90 16.56 1.09
CA THR A 299 16.62 15.55 0.33
C THR A 299 15.66 14.85 -0.62
N LEU A 300 15.98 14.82 -1.92
CA LEU A 300 15.31 13.92 -2.87
C LEU A 300 15.82 12.50 -2.62
N ARG A 301 14.90 11.62 -2.23
CA ARG A 301 15.20 10.23 -1.89
C ARG A 301 14.82 9.27 -2.99
N GLU A 302 13.77 9.58 -3.75
CA GLU A 302 13.21 8.63 -4.69
C GLU A 302 12.66 9.31 -5.94
N LEU A 303 12.88 8.67 -7.09
CA LEU A 303 12.10 8.90 -8.31
C LEU A 303 11.33 7.63 -8.64
N ARG A 304 10.01 7.74 -8.76
CA ARG A 304 9.12 6.64 -9.12
C ARG A 304 8.47 6.92 -10.47
N PRO A 305 8.98 6.33 -11.57
CA PRO A 305 8.33 6.44 -12.85
C PRO A 305 7.02 5.65 -12.84
N THR A 306 5.95 6.33 -13.22
CA THR A 306 4.64 5.73 -13.49
C THR A 306 4.32 5.86 -14.97
N GLN A 307 3.22 5.25 -15.40
CA GLN A 307 2.78 5.27 -16.79
C GLN A 307 2.37 6.66 -17.27
N THR A 308 1.91 7.54 -16.38
CA THR A 308 1.44 8.88 -16.75
C THR A 308 2.37 10.00 -16.30
N HIS A 309 3.13 9.81 -15.22
CA HIS A 309 3.97 10.84 -14.62
C HIS A 309 5.15 10.24 -13.85
N ILE A 310 6.06 11.08 -13.35
CA ILE A 310 7.11 10.67 -12.42
C ILE A 310 6.79 11.29 -11.06
N GLU A 311 6.76 10.48 -10.01
CA GLU A 311 6.67 10.96 -8.63
C GLU A 311 8.09 11.18 -8.10
N ALA A 312 8.41 12.40 -7.67
CA ALA A 312 9.66 12.72 -7.01
C ALA A 312 9.40 12.94 -5.51
N ILE A 313 10.02 12.11 -4.68
CA ILE A 313 9.75 12.09 -3.24
C ILE A 313 10.91 12.71 -2.48
N CYS A 314 10.61 13.83 -1.83
CA CYS A 314 11.52 14.54 -0.96
C CYS A 314 11.11 14.35 0.50
N TYR A 315 12.12 14.21 1.36
CA TYR A 315 11.93 14.26 2.80
C TYR A 315 12.70 15.45 3.34
N ALA A 316 12.10 16.14 4.31
CA ALA A 316 12.83 17.13 5.08
C ALA A 316 13.76 16.43 6.08
N ASP A 317 14.82 17.11 6.47
CA ASP A 317 15.68 16.68 7.57
C ASP A 317 14.85 16.48 8.85
N ASN A 318 15.19 15.42 9.58
CA ASN A 318 14.52 15.04 10.83
C ASN A 318 15.52 15.04 12.00
N PRO A 319 16.12 16.19 12.35
CA PRO A 319 17.15 16.26 13.39
C PRO A 319 16.64 15.85 14.77
N ASP A 320 15.32 15.95 14.98
CA ASP A 320 14.66 15.60 16.23
C ASP A 320 14.24 14.12 16.31
N ASN A 321 14.46 13.34 15.25
CA ASN A 321 14.05 11.95 15.12
C ASN A 321 12.58 11.68 15.48
N PHE A 322 11.66 12.52 14.97
CA PHE A 322 10.23 12.25 15.03
C PHE A 322 9.88 11.00 14.22
N ILE A 323 8.87 10.25 14.69
CA ILE A 323 8.36 9.07 13.97
C ILE A 323 7.80 9.44 12.60
N PHE A 324 7.16 10.61 12.48
CA PHE A 324 6.69 11.17 11.23
C PHE A 324 7.62 12.26 10.74
N ARG A 325 8.03 12.17 9.48
CA ARG A 325 8.92 13.15 8.83
C ARG A 325 8.14 13.97 7.81
N PRO A 326 8.39 15.29 7.68
CA PRO A 326 7.84 16.04 6.57
C PRO A 326 8.27 15.40 5.24
N LYS A 327 7.29 15.13 4.40
CA LYS A 327 7.38 14.45 3.12
C LYS A 327 6.65 15.29 2.09
N MET A 328 7.28 15.42 0.93
CA MET A 328 6.72 16.08 -0.23
C MET A 328 6.84 15.15 -1.44
N VAL A 329 5.79 15.11 -2.24
CA VAL A 329 5.75 14.39 -3.52
C VAL A 329 5.45 15.39 -4.61
N LEU A 330 6.40 15.58 -5.52
CA LEU A 330 6.20 16.36 -6.73
C LEU A 330 5.78 15.43 -7.86
N ILE A 331 4.80 15.89 -8.64
CA ILE A 331 4.26 15.17 -9.80
C ILE A 331 4.82 15.84 -11.05
N ILE A 332 5.68 15.11 -11.77
CA ILE A 332 6.38 15.60 -12.96
C ILE A 332 5.73 14.97 -14.20
N ASP A 333 5.31 15.80 -15.14
CA ASP A 333 4.87 15.35 -16.44
C ASP A 333 6.06 14.80 -17.24
N LYS A 334 5.96 13.55 -17.68
CA LYS A 334 7.04 12.82 -18.35
C LYS A 334 7.38 13.36 -19.75
N ASP A 335 6.42 14.00 -20.41
CA ASP A 335 6.52 14.42 -21.81
C ASP A 335 6.84 15.92 -21.92
N ALA A 336 6.19 16.74 -21.09
CA ALA A 336 6.44 18.17 -20.98
C ALA A 336 7.70 18.50 -20.15
N ALA A 337 8.16 17.55 -19.32
CA ALA A 337 9.27 17.76 -18.38
C ALA A 337 9.05 18.99 -17.49
N THR A 338 7.87 19.06 -16.86
CA THR A 338 7.47 20.14 -15.96
C THR A 338 6.80 19.58 -14.71
N VAL A 339 6.94 20.28 -13.58
CA VAL A 339 6.17 19.95 -12.38
C VAL A 339 4.73 20.44 -12.57
N ILE A 340 3.78 19.50 -12.52
CA ILE A 340 2.35 19.76 -12.75
C ILE A 340 1.53 19.68 -11.48
N ASN A 341 2.04 19.06 -10.42
CA ASN A 341 1.38 19.04 -9.12
C ASN A 341 2.37 18.76 -7.98
N LEU A 342 1.90 18.97 -6.75
CA LEU A 342 2.65 18.92 -5.50
C LEU A 342 1.68 18.50 -4.39
N VAL A 343 2.07 17.51 -3.60
CA VAL A 343 1.39 17.10 -2.38
C VAL A 343 2.41 16.99 -1.25
N ASP A 344 2.11 17.57 -0.10
CA ASP A 344 2.93 17.44 1.11
C ASP A 344 2.07 16.97 2.29
N ASN A 345 2.73 16.53 3.36
CA ASN A 345 2.09 16.18 4.62
C ASN A 345 2.24 17.28 5.68
N LYS A 346 2.64 18.51 5.32
CA LYS A 346 2.92 19.59 6.28
C LYS A 346 1.70 19.91 7.15
N GLY A 347 0.52 19.96 6.54
CA GLY A 347 -0.73 20.23 7.24
C GLY A 347 -1.08 19.17 8.31
N MET A 348 -0.56 17.94 8.19
CA MET A 348 -0.72 16.93 9.24
C MET A 348 0.07 17.25 10.51
N PHE A 349 1.16 18.01 10.40
CA PHE A 349 1.96 18.41 11.56
C PHE A 349 1.40 19.62 12.29
N ASP A 350 0.49 20.38 11.66
CA ASP A 350 -0.04 21.61 12.26
C ASP A 350 -0.79 21.35 13.58
N ILE A 351 -1.36 20.15 13.74
CA ILE A 351 -2.05 19.73 14.98
C ILE A 351 -1.07 19.60 16.16
N PHE A 352 0.22 19.39 15.90
CA PHE A 352 1.26 19.22 16.91
C PHE A 352 2.00 20.53 17.23
N ASN A 353 1.66 21.64 16.58
CA ASN A 353 2.32 22.94 16.82
C ASN A 353 2.16 23.44 18.27
N SER A 354 1.10 23.02 18.96
CA SER A 354 0.88 23.34 20.38
C SER A 354 1.51 22.33 21.35
N PHE A 355 2.05 21.21 20.84
CA PHE A 355 2.54 20.15 21.70
C PHE A 355 3.83 20.59 22.39
N THR A 356 3.95 20.21 23.66
CA THR A 356 5.20 20.47 24.38
C THR A 356 6.32 19.58 23.82
N PRO A 357 7.54 20.10 23.60
CA PRO A 357 8.67 19.30 23.12
C PRO A 357 8.98 18.11 24.02
N ALA A 358 9.59 17.08 23.44
CA ALA A 358 9.98 15.89 24.17
C ALA A 358 11.02 16.26 25.25
N PRO A 359 10.85 15.78 26.50
CA PRO A 359 11.91 15.87 27.51
C PRO A 359 13.19 15.14 27.07
N GLU A 360 14.32 15.54 27.65
CA GLU A 360 15.60 14.85 27.42
C GLU A 360 15.54 13.39 27.91
N PRO A 361 15.94 12.42 27.07
CA PRO A 361 16.10 11.02 27.45
C PRO A 361 17.06 10.85 28.64
N LYS A 362 16.71 9.97 29.57
CA LYS A 362 17.52 9.60 30.75
C LYS A 362 17.90 8.13 30.77
N VAL A 363 17.17 7.30 30.04
CA VAL A 363 17.43 5.87 29.91
C VAL A 363 18.38 5.67 28.73
N ASP A 364 19.49 4.98 28.97
CA ASP A 364 20.40 4.61 27.90
C ASP A 364 19.85 3.43 27.08
N HIS A 365 20.39 3.28 25.87
CA HIS A 365 19.95 2.29 24.89
C HIS A 365 20.05 0.85 25.42
N GLU A 366 21.10 0.50 26.14
CA GLU A 366 21.28 -0.86 26.68
C GLU A 366 20.23 -1.18 27.76
N THR A 367 19.97 -0.23 28.67
CA THR A 367 18.92 -0.37 29.69
C THR A 367 17.53 -0.51 29.06
N ALA A 368 17.25 0.24 27.99
CA ALA A 368 16.01 0.12 27.25
C ALA A 368 15.92 -1.25 26.54
N PHE A 369 17.01 -1.71 25.94
CA PHE A 369 17.08 -3.00 25.29
C PHE A 369 16.78 -4.16 26.24
N GLU A 370 17.44 -4.21 27.40
CA GLU A 370 17.19 -5.25 28.41
C GLU A 370 15.72 -5.34 28.83
N LYS A 371 15.02 -4.19 28.88
CA LYS A 371 13.60 -4.12 29.19
C LYS A 371 12.71 -4.54 28.02
N MET A 372 13.13 -4.26 26.79
CA MET A 372 12.35 -4.55 25.58
C MET A 372 12.41 -6.01 25.17
N VAL A 373 13.49 -6.74 25.42
CA VAL A 373 13.67 -8.15 24.99
C VAL A 373 12.42 -9.04 25.16
N PRO A 374 11.69 -9.04 26.30
CA PRO A 374 10.50 -9.88 26.49
C PRO A 374 9.30 -9.53 25.59
N TYR A 375 9.32 -8.36 24.96
CA TYR A 375 8.23 -7.78 24.17
C TYR A 375 8.51 -7.79 22.65
N ILE A 376 9.72 -8.19 22.27
CA ILE A 376 10.11 -8.29 20.86
C ILE A 376 9.67 -9.64 20.32
N THR A 377 8.98 -9.63 19.18
CA THR A 377 8.57 -10.84 18.47
C THR A 377 9.53 -11.14 17.34
N LEU A 378 9.64 -12.43 16.99
CA LEU A 378 10.39 -12.91 15.83
C LEU A 378 9.50 -13.90 15.06
N ASP A 379 8.68 -13.37 14.16
CA ASP A 379 7.69 -14.17 13.45
C ASP A 379 8.21 -14.65 12.10
N PRO A 380 8.05 -15.93 11.74
CA PRO A 380 8.45 -16.41 10.42
C PRO A 380 7.57 -15.81 9.32
N VAL A 381 8.20 -15.29 8.27
CA VAL A 381 7.55 -14.69 7.09
C VAL A 381 8.34 -15.04 5.83
N TYR A 382 7.65 -15.38 4.74
CA TYR A 382 8.26 -15.47 3.41
C TYR A 382 8.28 -14.08 2.77
N VAL A 383 9.47 -13.53 2.56
CA VAL A 383 9.66 -12.18 1.99
C VAL A 383 10.09 -12.30 0.54
N TYR A 384 9.43 -11.58 -0.37
CA TYR A 384 9.85 -11.52 -1.77
C TYR A 384 11.15 -10.72 -1.89
N ASP A 385 12.21 -11.41 -2.28
CA ASP A 385 13.49 -10.81 -2.53
C ASP A 385 13.59 -10.41 -4.02
N LYS A 386 13.69 -9.09 -4.28
CA LYS A 386 13.79 -8.55 -5.64
C LYS A 386 15.08 -9.00 -6.35
N GLU A 387 16.20 -9.09 -5.63
CA GLU A 387 17.50 -9.50 -6.21
C GLU A 387 17.48 -10.97 -6.61
N LEU A 388 16.90 -11.82 -5.75
CA LEU A 388 16.82 -13.26 -5.98
C LEU A 388 15.60 -13.68 -6.82
N LYS A 389 14.64 -12.77 -7.03
CA LYS A 389 13.35 -12.99 -7.70
C LYS A 389 12.55 -14.18 -7.15
N LYS A 390 12.63 -14.40 -5.84
CA LYS A 390 11.97 -15.50 -5.13
C LYS A 390 11.59 -15.10 -3.72
N TYR A 391 10.73 -15.89 -3.09
CA TYR A 391 10.42 -15.72 -1.68
C TYR A 391 11.44 -16.45 -0.81
N VAL A 392 12.05 -15.73 0.13
CA VAL A 392 13.00 -16.26 1.11
C VAL A 392 12.38 -16.26 2.50
N LEU A 393 12.69 -17.27 3.30
CA LEU A 393 12.22 -17.36 4.68
C LEU A 393 13.02 -16.39 5.55
N CYS A 394 12.31 -15.52 6.25
CA CYS A 394 12.84 -14.52 7.16
C CYS A 394 12.12 -14.58 8.52
N GLY A 395 12.72 -13.96 9.53
CA GLY A 395 12.05 -13.57 10.76
C GLY A 395 11.73 -12.08 10.70
N LEU A 396 10.48 -11.70 10.94
CA LEU A 396 10.09 -10.31 11.17
C LEU A 396 10.36 -9.98 12.63
N ILE A 397 11.22 -8.99 12.87
CA ILE A 397 11.40 -8.36 14.18
C ILE A 397 10.36 -7.25 14.31
N ASP A 398 9.54 -7.31 15.35
CA ASP A 398 8.47 -6.36 15.63
C ASP A 398 8.22 -6.25 17.15
N SER A 399 7.55 -5.19 17.59
CA SER A 399 7.02 -5.04 18.94
C SER A 399 5.87 -4.04 18.98
N GLU A 400 4.77 -4.40 19.66
CA GLU A 400 3.67 -3.47 19.95
C GLU A 400 4.00 -2.55 21.16
N GLN A 401 5.18 -2.73 21.77
CA GLN A 401 5.60 -2.02 22.98
C GLN A 401 6.80 -1.11 22.70
N ALA A 402 6.99 -0.15 23.60
CA ALA A 402 8.17 0.72 23.62
C ALA A 402 8.59 1.01 25.06
N VAL A 403 9.82 1.48 25.26
CA VAL A 403 10.29 1.96 26.57
C VAL A 403 10.31 3.48 26.58
N ASP A 404 9.61 4.09 27.53
CA ASP A 404 9.71 5.53 27.80
C ASP A 404 11.17 5.89 28.11
N ALA A 405 11.74 6.79 27.30
CA ALA A 405 13.15 7.11 27.38
C ALA A 405 13.51 7.99 28.59
N VAL A 406 12.54 8.47 29.36
CA VAL A 406 12.72 9.28 30.59
C VAL A 406 12.52 8.46 31.86
N THR A 407 11.46 7.66 31.92
CA THR A 407 11.08 6.89 33.12
C THR A 407 11.61 5.45 33.07
N GLY A 408 11.80 4.92 31.86
CA GLY A 408 12.11 3.52 31.62
C GLY A 408 10.92 2.59 31.80
N GLU A 409 9.69 3.10 31.86
CA GLU A 409 8.48 2.28 31.87
C GLU A 409 8.22 1.71 30.48
N VAL A 410 7.63 0.50 30.42
CA VAL A 410 7.20 -0.11 29.16
C VAL A 410 5.78 0.38 28.87
N LEU A 411 5.59 0.92 27.67
CA LEU A 411 4.34 1.48 27.17
C LEU A 411 3.81 0.64 26.00
N ASP A 412 2.49 0.65 25.81
CA ASP A 412 1.88 0.17 24.56
C ASP A 412 1.95 1.32 23.53
N LEU A 413 2.43 1.03 22.32
CA LEU A 413 2.51 2.04 21.26
C LEU A 413 1.14 2.61 20.87
N ARG A 414 0.04 1.86 21.11
CA ARG A 414 -1.33 2.33 20.85
C ARG A 414 -1.85 3.34 21.86
N ASP A 415 -1.21 3.42 23.03
CA ASP A 415 -1.57 4.35 24.09
C ASP A 415 -0.82 5.70 23.95
N LEU A 416 0.14 5.79 23.01
CA LEU A 416 0.89 7.02 22.73
C LEU A 416 0.10 7.99 21.88
#